data_AF-A0A2X0SL20-F1
#
_entry.id   AF-A0A2X0SL20-F1
#
_cell.length_a   1.000
_cell.length_b   1.000
_cell.length_c   1.000
_cell.angle_alpha   90.00
_cell.angle_beta   90.00
_cell.angle_gamma   90.00
#
_symmetry.space_group_name_H-M   'P 1'
#
loop_
_entity.id
_entity.type
_entity.pdbx_description
1 polymer ?
#
loop_
_entity_poly.entity_id
_entity_poly.type
_entity_poly.pdbx_seq_one_letter_code
_entity_poly.pdbx_strand_id
1 'polypeptide(L)'
;MNKELKTETLNLRVSLGIKQALRGIAERENRSMVNALECLVTDYYKRNKIELPKATKESRSAHANMSSQEQDEEKSEFSGFW
;
A
#
# COMPACT_ATOMS: atom_id res chain seq x y z
N MET A 1 -21.07 -9.78 14.45
CA MET A 1 -20.65 -9.01 13.25
C MET A 1 -19.16 -9.23 13.04
N ASN A 2 -18.80 -10.27 12.29
CA ASN A 2 -17.41 -10.60 12.01
C ASN A 2 -16.98 -9.77 10.81
N LYS A 3 -16.23 -8.69 11.05
CA LYS A 3 -15.65 -7.87 9.98
C LYS A 3 -14.57 -8.74 9.33
N GLU A 4 -14.94 -9.48 8.28
CA GLU A 4 -14.01 -10.23 7.45
C GLU A 4 -12.86 -9.30 7.08
N LEU A 5 -11.69 -9.56 7.67
CA LEU A 5 -10.45 -8.89 7.34
C LEU A 5 -10.17 -9.30 5.90
N LYS A 6 -10.48 -8.42 4.95
CA LYS A 6 -10.09 -8.60 3.56
C LYS A 6 -8.57 -8.61 3.56
N THR A 7 -8.00 -9.80 3.40
CA THR A 7 -6.56 -9.98 3.23
C THR A 7 -6.22 -9.64 1.79
N GLU A 8 -5.28 -8.73 1.59
CA GLU A 8 -4.74 -8.37 0.28
C GLU A 8 -3.28 -8.83 0.20
N THR A 9 -2.89 -9.40 -0.94
CA THR A 9 -1.52 -9.89 -1.14
C THR A 9 -0.59 -8.74 -1.48
N LEU A 10 0.42 -8.48 -0.64
CA LEU A 10 1.43 -7.45 -0.87
C LEU A 10 2.74 -8.08 -1.37
N ASN A 11 3.11 -7.83 -2.63
CA ASN A 11 4.38 -8.26 -3.22
C ASN A 11 5.44 -7.17 -3.04
N LEU A 12 6.56 -7.49 -2.38
CA LEU A 12 7.62 -6.52 -2.08
C LEU A 12 8.94 -6.92 -2.72
N ARG A 13 9.63 -5.95 -3.31
CA ARG A 13 11.05 -6.04 -3.65
C ARG A 13 11.83 -5.20 -2.65
N VAL A 14 12.70 -5.86 -1.88
CA VAL A 14 13.53 -5.22 -0.86
C VAL A 14 14.97 -5.67 -1.02
N SER A 15 15.91 -4.88 -0.51
CA SER A 15 17.31 -5.30 -0.45
C SER A 15 17.51 -6.46 0.53
N LEU A 16 18.59 -7.21 0.36
CA LEU A 16 18.90 -8.37 1.21
C LEU A 16 19.03 -7.98 2.70
N GLY A 17 19.63 -6.83 2.99
CA GLY A 17 19.77 -6.33 4.36
C GLY A 17 18.43 -6.06 5.04
N ILE A 18 17.46 -5.49 4.31
CA ILE A 18 16.11 -5.27 4.84
C ILE A 18 15.38 -6.60 5.08
N LYS A 19 15.54 -7.57 4.17
CA LYS A 19 14.98 -8.92 4.36
C LYS A 19 15.52 -9.59 5.63
N GLN A 20 16.83 -9.46 5.88
CA GLN A 20 17.48 -10.03 7.07
C GLN A 20 17.04 -9.32 8.35
N ALA A 21 16.96 -7.99 8.34
CA ALA A 21 16.46 -7.21 9.47
C ALA A 21 15.01 -7.60 9.81
N LEU A 22 14.14 -7.68 8.80
CA LEU A 22 12.74 -8.08 8.98
C LEU A 22 12.63 -9.50 9.54
N ARG A 23 13.47 -10.42 9.05
CA ARG A 23 13.53 -11.79 9.58
C ARG A 23 13.97 -11.82 11.05
N GLY A 24 14.99 -11.05 11.43
CA GLY A 24 15.42 -10.96 12.82
C GLY A 24 14.34 -10.42 13.76
N ILE A 25 13.54 -9.45 13.30
CA ILE A 25 12.38 -8.94 14.05
C ILE A 25 11.31 -10.03 14.18
N ALA A 26 10.99 -10.72 13.09
CA ALA A 26 10.01 -11.79 13.06
C ALA A 26 10.38 -12.95 13.99
N GLU A 27 11.65 -13.38 13.98
CA GLU A 27 12.18 -14.42 14.88
C GLU A 27 12.14 -13.98 16.34
N ARG A 28 12.50 -12.72 16.63
CA ARG A 28 12.45 -12.16 17.99
C ARG A 28 11.04 -12.13 18.57
N GLU A 29 10.04 -11.83 17.75
CA GLU A 29 8.64 -11.76 18.17
C GLU A 29 7.88 -13.09 18.04
N ASN A 30 8.54 -14.15 17.55
CA ASN A 30 7.95 -15.45 17.24
C ASN A 30 6.71 -15.34 16.30
N ARG A 31 6.83 -14.51 15.27
CA ARG A 31 5.76 -14.18 14.31
C ARG A 31 6.24 -14.37 12.88
N SER A 32 5.29 -14.42 11.93
CA SER A 32 5.64 -14.40 10.51
C SER A 32 6.26 -13.05 10.10
N MET A 33 7.06 -13.04 9.03
CA MET A 33 7.64 -11.79 8.49
C MET A 33 6.56 -10.78 8.07
N VAL A 34 5.38 -11.26 7.67
CA VAL A 34 4.23 -10.41 7.30
C VAL A 34 3.63 -9.75 8.55
N ASN A 35 3.43 -10.51 9.63
CA ASN A 35 2.90 -9.96 10.88
C ASN A 35 3.89 -8.97 11.52
N ALA A 36 5.20 -9.23 11.41
CA ALA A 36 6.23 -8.28 11.80
C ALA A 36 6.13 -6.98 11.00
N LEU A 37 5.90 -7.06 9.68
CA LEU A 37 5.68 -5.90 8.83
C LEU A 37 4.41 -5.12 9.26
N GLU A 38 3.29 -5.79 9.51
CA GLU A 38 2.07 -5.15 10.01
C GLU A 38 2.29 -4.43 11.34
N CYS A 39 3.07 -5.02 12.24
CA CYS A 39 3.44 -4.41 13.51
C CYS A 39 4.31 -3.17 13.31
N LEU A 40 5.31 -3.24 12.44
CA LEU A 40 6.18 -2.10 12.10
C LEU A 40 5.38 -0.94 11.48
N VAL A 41 4.47 -1.24 10.56
CA VAL A 41 3.58 -0.23 9.97
C VAL A 41 2.71 0.38 11.06
N THR A 42 2.04 -0.44 11.87
CA THR A 42 1.17 0.06 12.95
C THR A 42 1.94 0.91 13.96
N ASP A 43 3.16 0.50 14.32
CA ASP A 43 4.03 1.19 15.25
C ASP A 43 4.50 2.54 14.69
N TYR A 44 4.84 2.62 13.40
CA TYR A 44 5.14 3.89 12.73
C TYR A 44 3.99 4.89 12.86
N TYR A 45 2.76 4.48 12.55
CA TYR A 45 1.58 5.34 12.69
C TYR A 45 1.34 5.77 14.14
N LYS A 46 1.48 4.84 15.09
CA LYS A 46 1.34 5.14 16.53
C LYS A 46 2.37 6.16 17.01
N ARG A 47 3.64 5.99 16.65
CA ARG A 47 4.73 6.91 17.04
C ARG A 47 4.55 8.29 16.43
N ASN A 48 4.08 8.33 15.17
CA ASN A 48 3.89 9.58 14.45
C ASN A 48 2.53 10.24 14.77
N LYS A 49 1.69 9.61 15.60
CA LYS A 49 0.32 10.05 15.93
C LYS A 49 -0.54 10.26 14.68
N ILE A 50 -0.30 9.46 13.65
CA ILE A 50 -1.06 9.47 12.39
C ILE A 50 -2.13 8.38 12.49
N GLU A 51 -3.33 8.65 11.98
CA GLU A 51 -4.37 7.64 11.89
C GLU A 51 -4.04 6.61 10.82
N LEU A 52 -4.02 5.33 11.19
CA LEU A 52 -3.85 4.24 10.22
C LEU A 52 -5.11 4.20 9.33
N PRO A 53 -4.98 4.29 8.00
CA PRO A 53 -6.14 4.23 7.11
C PRO A 53 -6.84 2.89 7.31
N LYS A 54 -8.05 2.94 7.85
CA LYS A 54 -8.91 1.76 7.94
C LYS A 54 -9.37 1.50 6.52
N ALA A 55 -9.16 0.27 6.02
CA ALA A 55 -9.76 -0.17 4.77
C ALA A 55 -11.29 -0.12 4.91
N THR A 56 -11.89 1.04 4.63
CA THR A 56 -13.33 1.20 4.44
C THR A 56 -13.63 0.64 3.06
N LYS A 57 -14.68 -0.19 2.96
CA LYS A 57 -15.06 -0.86 1.71
C LYS A 57 -15.57 0.12 0.62
N GLU A 58 -15.30 1.42 0.71
CA GLU A 58 -15.91 2.47 -0.12
C GLU A 58 -15.04 2.92 -1.29
N SER A 59 -13.77 2.53 -1.38
CA SER A 59 -12.91 2.96 -2.49
C SER A 59 -13.09 2.18 -3.80
N ARG A 60 -14.20 1.44 -3.97
CA ARG A 60 -14.51 0.73 -5.23
C ARG A 60 -15.67 1.29 -6.04
N SER A 61 -16.31 2.39 -5.64
CA SER A 61 -17.40 3.01 -6.42
C SER A 61 -17.11 4.41 -6.97
N ALA A 62 -15.90 4.97 -6.78
CA ALA A 62 -15.58 6.32 -7.26
C ALA A 62 -14.80 6.39 -8.59
N HIS A 63 -14.72 5.30 -9.37
CA HIS A 63 -14.02 5.27 -10.67
C HIS A 63 -14.89 4.68 -11.81
N ALA A 64 -16.19 4.95 -11.79
CA ALA A 64 -17.09 4.56 -12.88
C ALA A 64 -18.03 5.69 -13.34
N ASN A 65 -17.74 6.96 -13.03
CA ASN A 65 -18.57 8.06 -13.54
C ASN A 65 -17.76 9.35 -13.72
N MET A 66 -16.90 9.38 -14.74
CA MET A 66 -16.41 10.61 -15.40
C MET A 66 -15.61 10.21 -16.64
N SER A 67 -16.31 9.75 -17.67
CA SER A 67 -15.80 9.78 -19.05
C SER A 67 -16.96 10.09 -20.00
N SER A 68 -17.44 11.33 -19.93
CA SER A 68 -18.05 12.01 -21.06
C SER A 68 -17.65 13.48 -21.01
N GLN A 69 -16.90 13.89 -22.03
CA GLN A 69 -16.68 15.26 -22.51
C GLN A 69 -15.82 16.17 -21.60
N GLU A 70 -14.85 16.93 -22.09
CA GLU A 70 -14.36 17.29 -23.43
C GLU A 70 -13.05 18.07 -23.23
N GLN A 71 -12.37 18.41 -24.34
CA GLN A 71 -11.21 19.30 -24.47
C GLN A 71 -9.87 18.55 -24.43
N ASP A 72 -9.37 18.08 -25.57
CA ASP A 72 -8.83 18.84 -26.72
C ASP A 72 -7.82 19.92 -26.32
N GLU A 73 -6.77 19.99 -27.13
CA GLU A 73 -5.74 21.04 -27.16
C GLU A 73 -4.67 21.01 -26.07
N GLU A 74 -3.68 20.14 -26.27
CA GLU A 74 -2.32 20.62 -26.57
C GLU A 74 -1.57 19.39 -27.09
N LYS A 75 -1.80 19.04 -28.35
CA LYS A 75 -1.00 19.59 -29.43
C LYS A 75 0.48 19.66 -29.05
N SER A 76 1.20 18.82 -29.78
CA SER A 76 2.49 19.13 -30.35
C SER A 76 3.72 18.81 -29.50
N GLU A 77 4.76 18.49 -30.24
CA GLU A 77 6.15 18.78 -29.91
C GLU A 77 6.97 17.79 -29.09
N PHE A 78 6.40 16.78 -28.47
CA PHE A 78 7.22 15.72 -27.88
C PHE A 78 6.99 14.39 -28.61
N SER A 79 7.25 14.33 -29.91
CA SER A 79 8.59 14.10 -30.50
C SER A 79 9.29 12.93 -29.81
N GLY A 80 9.35 11.81 -30.55
CA GLY A 80 9.81 10.53 -30.07
C GLY A 80 11.21 10.57 -29.46
N PHE A 81 11.38 9.81 -28.39
CA PHE A 81 12.67 9.35 -27.93
C PHE A 81 12.48 7.98 -27.26
N TRP A 82 12.89 6.94 -28.00
CA TRP A 82 13.11 5.53 -27.64
C TRP A 82 11.91 4.58 -27.49
#